data_AF-A0A521SCY3-F1
#
_entry.id   AF-A0A521SCY3-F1
#
_cell.length_a   1.000
_cell.length_b   1.000
_cell.length_c   1.000
_cell.angle_alpha   90.00
_cell.angle_beta   90.00
_cell.angle_gamma   90.00
#
_symmetry.space_group_name_H-M   'P 1'
#
loop_
_entity.id
_entity.type
_entity.pdbx_description
1 polymer ?
#
loop_
_entity_poly.entity_id
_entity_poly.type
_entity_poly.pdbx_seq_one_letter_code
_entity_poly.pdbx_strand_id
1 'polypeptide(L)'
;MDRVHLPLWLVGVAIALVLFPTGADAAVATGQRVKLACPTGAGPTHVCKSVYYVGGDGRRHAFPSDTVYFSWYPDFLNIQIVTAAALAAIPLGDNVTYRPGTTLVKFESVSKVYAVAGGGELRWMTSEALAAASFGSGWSSQVKDIADVLFSNYRFGADITAAADYDRAAELAAAPTIEATLESTFASRTVATARGSFDVEVVTLQKSRFAMITDTADTSECNNGCAVRLLADYATDNGATVGINGTYFCPAEYPDCAGKSNTFLSPVFNSAARVMRNASSLVVHKGPMLAAAEDGRTFFFHRTADFGSSVSAFEAAHGARLAAALANYPSLVEDGVIVVESEERLSETNPTVSGVRAAIGMNDRSFFLVVAHQATVTDLASVMQELGATNALNLDGGGSAALWYDNGYKAGPGRHVPNAILFKKK
;
A
#
# COMPACT_ATOMS: atom_id res chain seq x y z
N MET A 1 89.47 -28.10 20.97
CA MET A 1 88.40 -29.12 21.03
C MET A 1 87.21 -28.50 21.74
N ASP A 2 86.37 -27.90 20.91
CA ASP A 2 84.97 -27.46 21.05
C ASP A 2 84.36 -27.32 22.44
N ARG A 3 84.03 -26.07 22.79
CA ARG A 3 82.80 -25.76 23.53
C ARG A 3 82.10 -24.57 22.90
N VAL A 4 80.87 -24.86 22.45
CA VAL A 4 79.96 -24.02 21.69
C VAL A 4 79.29 -22.97 22.60
N HIS A 5 79.21 -21.74 22.10
CA HIS A 5 78.36 -20.66 22.62
C HIS A 5 76.89 -20.86 22.16
N LEU A 6 75.94 -20.63 23.07
CA LEU A 6 74.57 -20.23 22.70
C LEU A 6 74.16 -18.97 23.49
N PRO A 7 73.65 -17.92 22.84
CA PRO A 7 73.14 -16.73 23.52
C PRO A 7 71.64 -16.85 23.87
N LEU A 8 71.31 -16.25 25.01
CA LEU A 8 69.98 -16.05 25.57
C LEU A 8 69.20 -15.03 24.71
N TRP A 9 68.00 -15.36 24.24
CA TRP A 9 67.06 -14.39 23.65
C TRP A 9 65.70 -14.47 24.34
N LEU A 10 65.19 -13.29 24.73
CA LEU A 10 63.93 -13.04 25.41
C LEU A 10 62.73 -13.49 24.58
N VAL A 11 61.77 -14.17 25.22
CA VAL A 11 60.44 -14.45 24.68
C VAL A 11 59.56 -13.22 24.92
N GLY A 12 59.28 -12.45 23.86
CA GLY A 12 58.24 -11.43 23.87
C GLY A 12 56.87 -12.06 23.60
N VAL A 13 55.93 -11.94 24.55
CA VAL A 13 54.53 -12.34 24.37
C VAL A 13 53.83 -11.25 23.56
N ALA A 14 53.50 -11.54 22.31
CA ALA A 14 52.63 -10.69 21.50
C ALA A 14 51.17 -10.95 21.88
N ILE A 15 50.55 -10.01 22.60
CA ILE A 15 49.10 -9.98 22.79
C ILE A 15 48.49 -9.46 21.48
N ALA A 16 47.91 -10.35 20.69
CA ALA A 16 47.10 -9.97 19.54
C ALA A 16 45.81 -9.32 20.04
N LEU A 17 45.75 -8.00 19.98
CA LEU A 17 44.52 -7.23 20.20
C LEU A 17 43.57 -7.55 19.03
N VAL A 18 42.60 -8.44 19.26
CA VAL A 18 41.51 -8.69 18.33
C VAL A 18 40.62 -7.44 18.33
N LEU A 19 40.83 -6.58 17.35
CA LEU A 19 39.92 -5.48 17.03
C LEU A 19 38.63 -6.11 16.49
N PHE A 20 37.61 -6.22 17.33
CA PHE A 20 36.25 -6.39 16.84
C PHE A 20 35.90 -5.16 16.00
N PRO A 21 35.48 -5.33 14.73
CA PRO A 21 34.96 -4.21 14.00
C PRO A 21 33.77 -3.68 14.80
N THR A 22 33.82 -2.42 15.21
CA THR A 22 32.64 -1.68 15.63
C THR A 22 31.74 -1.62 14.39
N GLY A 23 30.88 -2.61 14.26
CA GLY A 23 29.92 -2.69 13.17
C GLY A 23 29.05 -1.44 13.24
N ALA A 24 29.14 -0.59 12.22
CA ALA A 24 28.02 0.26 11.89
C ALA A 24 26.81 -0.67 11.77
N ASP A 25 25.74 -0.41 12.53
CA ASP A 25 24.48 -1.15 12.39
C ASP A 25 24.07 -1.04 10.92
N ALA A 26 24.19 -2.14 10.16
CA ALA A 26 23.68 -2.19 8.82
C ALA A 26 22.16 -1.95 8.92
N ALA A 27 21.66 -0.94 8.22
CA ALA A 27 20.24 -0.65 8.18
C ALA A 27 19.49 -1.89 7.70
N VAL A 28 18.55 -2.38 8.51
CA VAL A 28 17.71 -3.52 8.15
C VAL A 28 16.78 -3.07 7.03
N ALA A 29 16.89 -3.71 5.87
CA ALA A 29 16.09 -3.36 4.71
C ALA A 29 14.69 -4.00 4.80
N THR A 30 13.69 -3.32 4.23
CA THR A 30 12.37 -3.88 3.99
C THR A 30 12.47 -5.21 3.23
N GLY A 31 11.59 -6.15 3.55
CA GLY A 31 11.55 -7.48 2.96
C GLY A 31 12.46 -8.51 3.64
N GLN A 32 13.28 -8.10 4.61
CA GLN A 32 14.18 -9.00 5.32
C GLN A 32 13.49 -9.69 6.50
N ARG A 33 13.99 -10.89 6.85
CA ARG A 33 13.66 -11.59 8.10
C ARG A 33 14.77 -11.37 9.09
N VAL A 34 14.44 -10.97 10.32
CA VAL A 34 15.41 -10.65 11.35
C VAL A 34 15.12 -11.34 12.67
N LYS A 35 16.17 -11.52 13.47
CA LYS A 35 16.08 -12.00 14.86
C LYS A 35 17.27 -11.51 15.68
N LEU A 36 17.18 -11.66 17.00
CA LEU A 36 18.34 -11.45 17.87
C LEU A 36 19.26 -12.67 17.87
N ALA A 37 20.54 -12.44 18.15
CA ALA A 37 21.47 -13.51 18.49
C ALA A 37 20.98 -14.22 19.76
N CYS A 38 21.03 -15.55 19.77
CA CYS A 38 20.68 -16.32 20.96
C CYS A 38 21.91 -16.52 21.84
N PRO A 39 21.82 -16.24 23.16
CA PRO A 39 22.86 -16.68 24.09
C PRO A 39 22.89 -18.21 24.16
N THR A 40 24.06 -18.76 24.52
CA THR A 40 24.21 -20.20 24.75
C THR A 40 23.21 -20.67 25.81
N GLY A 41 22.46 -21.73 25.52
CA GLY A 41 21.44 -22.26 26.44
C GLY A 41 20.11 -21.49 26.45
N ALA A 42 19.88 -20.55 25.51
CA ALA A 42 18.59 -19.86 25.41
C ALA A 42 17.42 -20.84 25.29
N GLY A 43 16.52 -20.80 26.29
CA GLY A 43 15.33 -21.64 26.35
C GLY A 43 14.30 -21.32 25.24
N PRO A 44 13.22 -22.14 25.13
CA PRO A 44 12.22 -22.01 24.06
C PRO A 44 11.47 -20.67 24.04
N THR A 45 11.28 -20.04 25.21
CA THR A 45 10.55 -18.77 25.36
C THR A 45 11.44 -17.53 25.27
N HIS A 46 12.74 -17.71 25.04
CA HIS A 46 13.67 -16.59 24.96
C HIS A 46 13.39 -15.75 23.70
N VAL A 47 13.35 -14.41 23.82
CA VAL A 47 13.00 -13.48 22.73
C VAL A 47 13.84 -13.63 21.46
N CYS A 48 15.09 -14.11 21.57
CA CYS A 48 15.94 -14.44 20.42
C CYS A 48 15.38 -15.54 19.51
N LYS A 49 14.40 -16.32 19.97
CA LYS A 49 13.72 -17.35 19.18
C LYS A 49 12.67 -16.77 18.26
N SER A 50 12.14 -15.59 18.58
CA SER A 50 11.20 -14.86 17.72
C SER A 50 11.90 -14.41 16.45
N VAL A 51 11.24 -14.68 15.31
CA VAL A 51 11.61 -14.18 14.00
C VAL A 51 10.61 -13.10 13.63
N TYR A 52 11.10 -12.05 12.98
CA TYR A 52 10.29 -10.95 12.49
C TYR A 52 10.50 -10.75 10.99
N TYR A 53 9.45 -10.39 10.27
CA TYR A 53 9.53 -9.82 8.94
C TYR A 53 9.55 -8.28 9.04
N VAL A 54 10.42 -7.60 8.30
CA VAL A 54 10.45 -6.13 8.25
C VAL A 54 9.66 -5.66 7.03
N GLY A 55 8.51 -5.03 7.26
CA GLY A 55 7.58 -4.57 6.23
C GLY A 55 7.92 -3.18 5.68
N GLY A 56 7.38 -2.85 4.52
CA GLY A 56 7.45 -1.49 3.94
C GLY A 56 6.51 -0.50 4.62
N ASP A 57 5.66 -0.96 5.55
CA ASP A 57 4.95 -0.10 6.49
C ASP A 57 5.86 0.51 7.57
N GLY A 58 7.16 0.15 7.56
CA GLY A 58 8.15 0.60 8.54
C GLY A 58 8.08 -0.18 9.87
N ARG A 59 7.38 -1.31 9.90
CA ARG A 59 7.17 -2.12 11.11
C ARG A 59 7.81 -3.49 10.99
N ARG A 60 7.95 -4.14 12.14
CA ARG A 60 8.35 -5.55 12.24
C ARG A 60 7.15 -6.40 12.64
N HIS A 61 6.92 -7.47 11.89
CA HIS A 61 5.79 -8.39 12.02
C HIS A 61 6.30 -9.72 12.55
N ALA A 62 5.88 -10.13 13.74
CA ALA A 62 6.34 -11.38 14.32
C ALA A 62 5.68 -12.57 13.61
N PHE A 63 6.42 -13.68 13.48
CA PHE A 63 5.84 -14.99 13.17
C PHE A 63 5.35 -15.64 14.48
N PRO A 64 4.05 -15.87 14.66
CA PRO A 64 3.53 -16.43 15.92
C PRO A 64 3.94 -17.87 16.18
N SER A 65 4.24 -18.63 15.12
CA SER A 65 4.68 -20.01 15.18
C SER A 65 5.61 -20.34 14.00
N ASP A 66 6.33 -21.46 14.13
CA ASP A 66 7.09 -22.05 13.04
C ASP A 66 6.18 -22.50 11.88
N THR A 67 4.98 -23.01 12.17
CA THR A 67 4.01 -23.42 11.14
C THR A 67 3.53 -22.23 10.30
N VAL A 68 3.34 -21.05 10.89
CA VAL A 68 3.07 -19.82 10.13
C VAL A 68 4.29 -19.45 9.29
N TYR A 69 5.50 -19.47 9.87
CA TYR A 69 6.74 -19.19 9.13
C TYR A 69 6.91 -20.11 7.92
N PHE A 70 6.71 -21.42 8.09
CA PHE A 70 6.84 -22.41 7.04
C PHE A 70 5.74 -22.38 5.97
N SER A 71 4.64 -21.65 6.22
CA SER A 71 3.67 -21.34 5.16
C SER A 71 4.21 -20.32 4.15
N TRP A 72 5.20 -19.52 4.54
CA TRP A 72 5.82 -18.47 3.72
C TRP A 72 7.20 -18.84 3.18
N TYR A 73 8.01 -19.54 3.98
CA TYR A 73 9.40 -19.84 3.65
C TYR A 73 9.72 -21.31 3.86
N PRO A 74 10.52 -21.95 2.98
CA PRO A 74 10.82 -23.38 3.09
C PRO A 74 11.76 -23.72 4.26
N ASP A 75 12.57 -22.76 4.70
CA ASP A 75 13.62 -22.94 5.70
C ASP A 75 13.94 -21.62 6.43
N PHE A 76 14.79 -21.71 7.45
CA PHE A 76 15.29 -20.58 8.22
C PHE A 76 16.53 -19.91 7.59
N LEU A 77 16.81 -20.14 6.30
CA LEU A 77 17.90 -19.45 5.61
C LEU A 77 17.53 -17.99 5.36
N ASN A 78 18.56 -17.15 5.24
CA ASN A 78 18.44 -15.70 5.00
C ASN A 78 17.69 -14.94 6.11
N ILE A 79 17.78 -15.43 7.35
CA ILE A 79 17.41 -14.65 8.54
C ILE A 79 18.65 -13.91 9.03
N GLN A 80 18.56 -12.60 9.12
CA GLN A 80 19.64 -11.75 9.60
C GLN A 80 19.61 -11.63 11.12
N ILE A 81 20.79 -11.68 11.72
CA ILE A 81 20.97 -11.38 13.14
C ILE A 81 21.18 -9.87 13.29
N VAL A 82 20.36 -9.25 14.13
CA VAL A 82 20.43 -7.81 14.41
C VAL A 82 20.70 -7.55 15.89
N THR A 83 21.17 -6.34 16.20
CA THR A 83 21.32 -5.89 17.59
C THR A 83 19.95 -5.65 18.24
N ALA A 84 19.90 -5.68 19.57
CA ALA A 84 18.67 -5.35 20.30
C ALA A 84 18.21 -3.91 20.04
N ALA A 85 19.16 -2.98 19.87
CA ALA A 85 18.88 -1.59 19.55
C ALA A 85 18.29 -1.42 18.14
N ALA A 86 18.92 -2.03 17.12
CA ALA A 86 18.41 -2.00 15.75
C ALA A 86 17.03 -2.64 15.64
N LEU A 87 16.79 -3.77 16.32
CA LEU A 87 15.47 -4.37 16.37
C LEU A 87 14.47 -3.40 17.00
N ALA A 88 14.76 -2.88 18.20
CA ALA A 88 13.91 -1.96 18.97
C ALA A 88 13.53 -0.67 18.23
N ALA A 89 14.39 -0.18 17.33
CA ALA A 89 14.14 0.99 16.50
C ALA A 89 13.00 0.79 15.48
N ILE A 90 12.65 -0.46 15.15
CA ILE A 90 11.56 -0.80 14.24
C ILE A 90 10.30 -1.10 15.08
N PRO A 91 9.23 -0.27 15.00
CA PRO A 91 7.99 -0.50 15.74
C PRO A 91 7.33 -1.84 15.42
N LEU A 92 6.51 -2.35 16.34
CA LEU A 92 5.71 -3.55 16.09
C LEU A 92 4.53 -3.24 15.15
N GLY A 93 4.29 -4.15 14.22
CA GLY A 93 3.08 -4.21 13.41
C GLY A 93 2.24 -5.44 13.72
N ASP A 94 1.18 -5.66 12.94
CA ASP A 94 0.35 -6.86 13.04
C ASP A 94 1.21 -8.11 12.83
N ASN A 95 0.88 -9.22 13.49
CA ASN A 95 1.63 -10.46 13.30
C ASN A 95 1.41 -11.02 11.90
N VAL A 96 2.42 -11.74 11.39
CA VAL A 96 2.27 -12.49 10.15
C VAL A 96 1.22 -13.59 10.35
N THR A 97 0.27 -13.71 9.42
CA THR A 97 -0.71 -14.79 9.38
C THR A 97 -0.26 -15.91 8.44
N TYR A 98 -0.94 -17.06 8.46
CA TYR A 98 -0.75 -18.10 7.43
C TYR A 98 -0.85 -17.50 6.02
N ARG A 99 0.02 -17.97 5.12
CA ARG A 99 0.01 -17.55 3.72
C ARG A 99 -1.32 -17.92 3.05
N PRO A 100 -2.01 -16.98 2.39
CA PRO A 100 -3.23 -17.28 1.65
C PRO A 100 -3.04 -18.41 0.63
N GLY A 101 -4.05 -19.28 0.50
CA GLY A 101 -4.02 -20.39 -0.45
C GLY A 101 -3.14 -21.59 -0.07
N THR A 102 -2.30 -21.53 0.98
CA THR A 102 -1.36 -22.65 1.26
C THR A 102 -1.96 -23.79 2.06
N THR A 103 -2.83 -23.48 3.02
CA THR A 103 -3.36 -24.46 3.98
C THR A 103 -4.74 -24.05 4.48
N LEU A 104 -5.42 -25.00 5.13
CA LEU A 104 -6.62 -24.77 5.92
C LEU A 104 -6.25 -24.60 7.39
N VAL A 105 -7.03 -23.82 8.12
CA VAL A 105 -6.76 -23.52 9.52
C VAL A 105 -8.00 -23.70 10.40
N LYS A 106 -7.81 -23.92 11.68
CA LYS A 106 -8.87 -23.90 12.69
C LYS A 106 -8.33 -23.34 14.00
N PHE A 107 -9.21 -22.80 14.84
CA PHE A 107 -8.82 -22.52 16.22
C PHE A 107 -8.91 -23.81 17.05
N GLU A 108 -8.04 -23.96 18.05
CA GLU A 108 -7.99 -25.16 18.90
C GLU A 108 -9.33 -25.42 19.59
N SER A 109 -10.04 -24.35 19.97
CA SER A 109 -11.34 -24.39 20.64
C SER A 109 -12.55 -24.64 19.72
N VAL A 110 -12.39 -24.64 18.39
CA VAL A 110 -13.52 -24.73 17.44
C VAL A 110 -13.35 -25.85 16.40
N SER A 111 -14.47 -26.39 15.92
CA SER A 111 -14.48 -27.43 14.88
C SER A 111 -14.53 -26.87 13.45
N LYS A 112 -14.81 -25.56 13.29
CA LYS A 112 -14.86 -24.92 11.97
C LYS A 112 -13.46 -24.87 11.35
N VAL A 113 -13.38 -25.26 10.08
CA VAL A 113 -12.17 -25.23 9.27
C VAL A 113 -12.28 -24.09 8.26
N TYR A 114 -11.27 -23.25 8.18
CA TYR A 114 -11.26 -22.03 7.41
C TYR A 114 -10.21 -22.09 6.31
N ALA A 115 -10.56 -21.55 5.14
CA ALA A 115 -9.59 -21.14 4.14
C ALA A 115 -9.00 -19.78 4.52
N VAL A 116 -7.72 -19.57 4.21
CA VAL A 116 -7.05 -18.28 4.43
C VAL A 116 -7.01 -17.52 3.11
N ALA A 117 -7.71 -16.40 3.05
CA ALA A 117 -7.72 -15.45 1.94
C ALA A 117 -6.84 -14.23 2.24
N GLY A 118 -6.63 -13.37 1.23
CA GLY A 118 -5.79 -12.17 1.33
C GLY A 118 -6.08 -11.28 2.56
N GLY A 119 -5.02 -10.75 3.19
CA GLY A 119 -5.13 -9.87 4.35
C GLY A 119 -5.54 -10.58 5.66
N GLY A 120 -5.22 -11.87 5.80
CA GLY A 120 -5.51 -12.64 7.02
C GLY A 120 -6.99 -12.96 7.22
N GLU A 121 -7.75 -13.08 6.13
CA GLU A 121 -9.19 -13.34 6.17
C GLU A 121 -9.48 -14.85 6.23
N LEU A 122 -10.22 -15.26 7.26
CA LEU A 122 -10.69 -16.61 7.45
C LEU A 122 -12.10 -16.75 6.88
N ARG A 123 -12.25 -17.66 5.92
CA ARG A 123 -13.54 -17.96 5.27
C ARG A 123 -13.91 -19.40 5.56
N TRP A 124 -15.06 -19.62 6.20
CA TRP A 124 -15.43 -20.95 6.67
C TRP A 124 -15.74 -21.89 5.50
N MET A 125 -15.12 -23.06 5.48
CA MET A 125 -15.49 -24.16 4.58
C MET A 125 -16.72 -24.88 5.13
N THR A 126 -17.88 -24.64 4.50
CA THR A 126 -19.17 -25.16 5.01
C THR A 126 -19.37 -26.66 4.83
N SER A 127 -18.52 -27.35 4.06
CA SER A 127 -18.55 -28.81 3.92
C SER A 127 -17.18 -29.43 3.58
N GLU A 128 -17.02 -30.72 3.89
CA GLU A 128 -15.83 -31.50 3.53
C GLU A 128 -15.64 -31.63 2.01
N ALA A 129 -16.75 -31.67 1.26
CA ALA A 129 -16.72 -31.74 -0.20
C ALA A 129 -16.05 -30.49 -0.81
N LEU A 130 -16.33 -29.30 -0.24
CA LEU A 130 -15.68 -28.05 -0.65
C LEU A 130 -14.18 -28.06 -0.28
N ALA A 131 -13.84 -28.50 0.93
CA ALA A 131 -12.44 -28.62 1.35
C ALA A 131 -11.66 -29.59 0.45
N ALA A 132 -12.23 -30.75 0.12
CA ALA A 132 -11.62 -31.73 -0.78
C ALA A 132 -11.51 -31.21 -2.22
N ALA A 133 -12.48 -30.44 -2.69
CA ALA A 133 -12.43 -29.82 -4.02
C ALA A 133 -11.30 -28.79 -4.14
N SER A 134 -11.07 -27.96 -3.11
CA SER A 134 -10.05 -26.90 -3.15
C SER A 134 -8.64 -27.36 -2.74
N PHE A 135 -8.53 -28.34 -1.82
CA PHE A 135 -7.26 -28.77 -1.22
C PHE A 135 -6.89 -30.24 -1.48
N GLY A 136 -7.72 -30.97 -2.22
CA GLY A 136 -7.54 -32.38 -2.55
C GLY A 136 -8.07 -33.34 -1.48
N SER A 137 -8.10 -34.63 -1.80
CA SER A 137 -8.64 -35.67 -0.90
C SER A 137 -7.91 -35.78 0.45
N GLY A 138 -6.65 -35.34 0.52
CA GLY A 138 -5.84 -35.25 1.74
C GLY A 138 -5.95 -33.91 2.47
N TRP A 139 -7.04 -33.15 2.31
CA TRP A 139 -7.18 -31.82 2.93
C TRP A 139 -7.09 -31.86 4.46
N SER A 140 -7.62 -32.91 5.10
CA SER A 140 -7.72 -33.00 6.56
C SER A 140 -6.35 -33.07 7.24
N SER A 141 -5.35 -33.68 6.60
CA SER A 141 -3.97 -33.71 7.10
C SER A 141 -3.20 -32.42 6.88
N GLN A 142 -3.74 -31.51 6.06
CA GLN A 142 -3.15 -30.19 5.82
C GLN A 142 -3.59 -29.16 6.85
N VAL A 143 -4.70 -29.39 7.56
CA VAL A 143 -5.28 -28.45 8.52
C VAL A 143 -4.27 -28.12 9.64
N LYS A 144 -4.09 -26.82 9.92
CA LYS A 144 -3.23 -26.32 11.00
C LYS A 144 -4.06 -25.68 12.10
N ASP A 145 -3.67 -25.94 13.34
CA ASP A 145 -4.26 -25.29 14.50
C ASP A 145 -3.67 -23.88 14.70
N ILE A 146 -4.55 -22.95 15.04
CA ILE A 146 -4.24 -21.60 15.49
C ILE A 146 -4.61 -21.53 16.97
N ALA A 147 -3.65 -21.12 17.80
CA ALA A 147 -3.93 -20.87 19.21
C ALA A 147 -4.98 -19.75 19.37
N ASP A 148 -5.94 -19.93 20.28
CA ASP A 148 -7.06 -19.00 20.47
C ASP A 148 -6.61 -17.55 20.76
N VAL A 149 -5.44 -17.38 21.39
CA VAL A 149 -4.84 -16.07 21.68
C VAL A 149 -4.48 -15.26 20.43
N LEU A 150 -4.40 -15.92 19.26
CA LEU A 150 -4.13 -15.29 17.98
C LEU A 150 -5.42 -14.94 17.21
N PHE A 151 -6.60 -15.14 17.79
CA PHE A 151 -7.89 -14.86 17.14
C PHE A 151 -7.97 -13.46 16.55
N SER A 152 -7.48 -12.45 17.27
CA SER A 152 -7.48 -11.04 16.83
C SER A 152 -6.50 -10.74 15.69
N ASN A 153 -5.58 -11.65 15.36
CA ASN A 153 -4.69 -11.49 14.21
C ASN A 153 -5.41 -11.76 12.89
N TYR A 154 -6.62 -12.35 12.95
CA TYR A 154 -7.41 -12.73 11.80
C TYR A 154 -8.72 -11.95 11.73
N ARG A 155 -9.28 -11.84 10.53
CA ARG A 155 -10.63 -11.34 10.29
C ARG A 155 -11.50 -12.45 9.70
N PHE A 156 -12.81 -12.29 9.76
CA PHE A 156 -13.76 -13.27 9.22
C PHE A 156 -14.45 -12.71 7.98
N GLY A 157 -14.39 -13.50 6.91
CA GLY A 157 -14.98 -13.19 5.62
C GLY A 157 -16.30 -13.91 5.36
N ALA A 158 -16.84 -13.72 4.16
CA ALA A 158 -17.99 -14.50 3.69
C ALA A 158 -17.65 -15.99 3.66
N ASP A 159 -18.58 -16.82 4.12
CA ASP A 159 -18.45 -18.28 4.11
C ASP A 159 -18.27 -18.80 2.68
N ILE A 160 -17.59 -19.94 2.54
CA ILE A 160 -17.43 -20.67 1.28
C ILE A 160 -18.54 -21.71 1.21
N THR A 161 -19.52 -21.44 0.37
CA THR A 161 -20.74 -22.25 0.18
C THR A 161 -20.77 -22.97 -1.17
N ALA A 162 -19.98 -22.48 -2.13
CA ALA A 162 -19.77 -23.07 -3.45
C ALA A 162 -18.28 -23.07 -3.82
N ALA A 163 -17.88 -23.96 -4.74
CA ALA A 163 -16.48 -24.07 -5.17
C ALA A 163 -15.95 -22.78 -5.83
N ALA A 164 -16.83 -21.99 -6.47
CA ALA A 164 -16.47 -20.73 -7.09
C ALA A 164 -16.19 -19.60 -6.07
N ASP A 165 -16.59 -19.77 -4.81
CA ASP A 165 -16.43 -18.73 -3.80
C ASP A 165 -14.95 -18.54 -3.40
N TYR A 166 -14.09 -19.52 -3.69
CA TYR A 166 -12.68 -19.52 -3.29
C TYR A 166 -11.78 -20.17 -4.34
N ASP A 167 -10.96 -19.35 -4.99
CA ASP A 167 -9.90 -19.81 -5.87
C ASP A 167 -8.56 -19.84 -5.12
N ARG A 168 -8.14 -21.05 -4.74
CA ARG A 168 -6.89 -21.31 -4.02
C ARG A 168 -5.67 -20.79 -4.80
N ALA A 169 -5.64 -20.98 -6.11
CA ALA A 169 -4.50 -20.61 -6.94
C ALA A 169 -4.39 -19.09 -7.04
N ALA A 170 -5.53 -18.41 -7.21
CA ALA A 170 -5.58 -16.95 -7.21
C ALA A 170 -5.13 -16.35 -5.87
N GLU A 171 -5.54 -16.92 -4.73
CA GLU A 171 -5.08 -16.45 -3.42
C GLU A 171 -3.58 -16.62 -3.23
N LEU A 172 -3.03 -17.75 -3.66
CA LEU A 172 -1.60 -18.00 -3.58
C LEU A 172 -0.80 -17.06 -4.49
N ALA A 173 -1.28 -16.85 -5.72
CA ALA A 173 -0.66 -15.96 -6.71
C ALA A 173 -0.65 -14.50 -6.25
N ALA A 174 -1.70 -14.08 -5.55
CA ALA A 174 -1.82 -12.74 -5.00
C ALA A 174 -1.07 -12.53 -3.68
N ALA A 175 -0.52 -13.59 -3.08
CA ALA A 175 0.35 -13.53 -1.90
C ALA A 175 1.76 -14.05 -2.21
N PRO A 176 2.50 -13.43 -3.15
CA PRO A 176 3.87 -13.85 -3.48
C PRO A 176 4.86 -13.55 -2.34
N THR A 177 4.58 -12.53 -1.52
CA THR A 177 5.40 -12.09 -0.38
C THR A 177 4.50 -11.61 0.75
N ILE A 178 5.04 -11.51 1.97
CA ILE A 178 4.33 -10.92 3.12
C ILE A 178 4.01 -9.45 2.83
N GLU A 179 4.93 -8.72 2.19
CA GLU A 179 4.72 -7.32 1.76
C GLU A 179 3.41 -7.14 0.99
N ALA A 180 3.12 -8.04 0.04
CA ALA A 180 1.89 -7.98 -0.76
C ALA A 180 0.61 -8.20 0.06
N THR A 181 0.73 -8.73 1.28
CA THR A 181 -0.38 -8.99 2.21
C THR A 181 -0.50 -7.97 3.33
N LEU A 182 0.44 -7.04 3.47
CA LEU A 182 0.32 -5.94 4.43
C LEU A 182 -0.85 -5.05 4.04
N GLU A 183 -1.56 -4.54 5.05
CA GLU A 183 -2.74 -3.69 4.82
C GLU A 183 -2.38 -2.39 4.08
N SER A 184 -1.20 -1.87 4.36
CA SER A 184 -0.61 -0.73 3.68
C SER A 184 0.90 -0.85 3.66
N THR A 185 1.55 -0.26 2.67
CA THR A 185 3.01 -0.18 2.58
C THR A 185 3.41 1.18 2.04
N PHE A 186 4.61 1.63 2.40
CA PHE A 186 5.27 2.77 1.79
C PHE A 186 6.63 2.34 1.23
N ALA A 187 6.98 2.82 0.05
CA ALA A 187 8.33 2.68 -0.47
C ALA A 187 8.77 3.95 -1.19
N SER A 188 10.02 4.34 -0.96
CA SER A 188 10.76 5.20 -1.88
C SER A 188 11.69 4.29 -2.68
N ARG A 189 11.49 4.21 -4.00
CA ARG A 189 12.24 3.31 -4.87
C ARG A 189 12.30 3.80 -6.30
N THR A 190 13.29 3.32 -7.04
CA THR A 190 13.33 3.46 -8.49
C THR A 190 12.47 2.37 -9.15
N VAL A 191 11.57 2.75 -10.04
CA VAL A 191 10.77 1.84 -10.87
C VAL A 191 11.33 1.86 -12.28
N ALA A 192 11.84 0.73 -12.74
CA ALA A 192 12.27 0.54 -14.12
C ALA A 192 11.07 0.23 -15.01
N THR A 193 10.95 0.93 -16.12
CA THR A 193 9.88 0.79 -17.12
C THR A 193 10.48 0.71 -18.52
N ALA A 194 9.66 0.39 -19.52
CA ALA A 194 10.08 0.46 -20.93
C ALA A 194 10.52 1.87 -21.39
N ARG A 195 10.12 2.93 -20.67
CA ARG A 195 10.41 4.34 -21.01
C ARG A 195 11.59 4.93 -20.25
N GLY A 196 12.14 4.20 -19.27
CA GLY A 196 13.18 4.70 -18.38
C GLY A 196 12.99 4.24 -16.95
N SER A 197 13.85 4.73 -16.07
CA SER A 197 13.79 4.47 -14.64
C SER A 197 13.43 5.75 -13.90
N PHE A 198 12.45 5.68 -13.00
CA PHE A 198 11.90 6.84 -12.32
C PHE A 198 11.90 6.61 -10.82
N ASP A 199 12.39 7.58 -10.06
CA ASP A 199 12.30 7.56 -8.61
C ASP A 199 10.88 7.93 -8.20
N VAL A 200 10.30 7.11 -7.31
CA VAL A 200 8.92 7.27 -6.86
C VAL A 200 8.81 7.12 -5.35
N GLU A 201 7.91 7.91 -4.77
CA GLU A 201 7.24 7.55 -3.54
C GLU A 201 5.92 6.86 -3.87
N VAL A 202 5.73 5.65 -3.35
CA VAL A 202 4.49 4.88 -3.53
C VAL A 202 3.93 4.46 -2.19
N VAL A 203 2.64 4.69 -2.01
CA VAL A 203 1.83 4.05 -0.98
C VAL A 203 0.89 3.05 -1.64
N THR A 204 0.92 1.80 -1.18
CA THR A 204 -0.03 0.75 -1.59
C THR A 204 -0.98 0.49 -0.44
N LEU A 205 -2.29 0.47 -0.70
CA LEU A 205 -3.33 0.23 0.32
C LEU A 205 -4.26 -0.89 -0.11
N GLN A 206 -4.55 -1.85 0.77
CA GLN A 206 -5.59 -2.82 0.51
C GLN A 206 -6.98 -2.19 0.62
N LYS A 207 -7.79 -2.29 -0.44
CA LYS A 207 -9.18 -1.80 -0.49
C LYS A 207 -10.06 -2.38 0.61
N SER A 208 -9.77 -3.63 1.01
CA SER A 208 -10.49 -4.30 2.09
C SER A 208 -10.19 -3.74 3.48
N ARG A 209 -9.15 -2.92 3.64
CA ARG A 209 -8.67 -2.38 4.93
C ARG A 209 -8.87 -0.87 5.06
N PHE A 210 -9.03 -0.16 3.95
CA PHE A 210 -9.13 1.29 3.92
C PHE A 210 -10.41 1.76 3.22
N ALA A 211 -11.05 2.77 3.80
CA ALA A 211 -12.12 3.54 3.19
C ALA A 211 -11.51 4.78 2.52
N MET A 212 -11.88 5.01 1.26
CA MET A 212 -11.50 6.22 0.52
C MET A 212 -12.40 7.38 0.96
N ILE A 213 -11.80 8.57 1.08
CA ILE A 213 -12.46 9.84 1.40
C ILE A 213 -11.96 10.85 0.38
N THR A 214 -12.85 11.69 -0.13
CA THR A 214 -12.51 12.87 -0.93
C THR A 214 -13.05 14.10 -0.22
N ASP A 215 -12.22 15.12 -0.10
CA ASP A 215 -12.55 16.33 0.65
C ASP A 215 -12.17 17.58 -0.12
N THR A 216 -12.89 18.66 0.14
CA THR A 216 -12.73 19.97 -0.49
C THR A 216 -12.66 21.04 0.59
N ALA A 217 -11.72 21.98 0.49
CA ALA A 217 -11.57 23.05 1.48
C ALA A 217 -12.85 23.90 1.62
N ASP A 218 -13.51 24.19 0.50
CA ASP A 218 -14.75 24.96 0.51
C ASP A 218 -15.98 24.11 0.84
N THR A 219 -16.87 24.72 1.62
CA THR A 219 -18.15 24.13 2.04
C THR A 219 -19.30 24.45 1.07
N SER A 220 -19.05 25.26 0.03
CA SER A 220 -19.98 25.60 -1.06
C SER A 220 -19.23 25.71 -2.40
N GLU A 221 -19.96 25.88 -3.51
CA GLU A 221 -19.34 26.22 -4.79
C GLU A 221 -18.55 27.53 -4.69
N CYS A 222 -17.36 27.56 -5.29
CA CYS A 222 -16.48 28.72 -5.29
C CYS A 222 -15.91 28.98 -6.69
N ASN A 223 -15.99 30.24 -7.13
CA ASN A 223 -15.59 30.66 -8.48
C ASN A 223 -14.37 31.60 -8.49
N ASN A 224 -13.89 32.06 -7.33
CA ASN A 224 -12.68 32.88 -7.19
C ASN A 224 -12.30 33.01 -5.71
N GLY A 225 -11.01 33.00 -5.39
CA GLY A 225 -10.51 33.14 -4.02
C GLY A 225 -10.85 31.94 -3.14
N CYS A 226 -10.89 30.74 -3.73
CA CYS A 226 -11.31 29.52 -3.06
C CYS A 226 -10.35 29.12 -1.94
N ALA A 227 -10.91 28.46 -0.92
CA ALA A 227 -10.14 27.99 0.21
C ALA A 227 -9.14 26.91 -0.25
N VAL A 228 -7.98 26.89 0.38
CA VAL A 228 -6.93 25.90 0.14
C VAL A 228 -6.29 25.54 1.47
N ARG A 229 -5.87 24.29 1.61
CA ARG A 229 -5.31 23.74 2.86
C ARG A 229 -4.11 22.85 2.59
N LEU A 230 -3.28 22.60 3.60
CA LEU A 230 -2.24 21.59 3.48
C LEU A 230 -2.87 20.19 3.49
N LEU A 231 -2.23 19.24 2.80
CA LEU A 231 -2.68 17.84 2.78
C LEU A 231 -2.79 17.25 4.20
N ALA A 232 -1.87 17.58 5.10
CA ALA A 232 -1.89 17.12 6.48
C ALA A 232 -3.14 17.59 7.25
N ASP A 233 -3.67 18.77 6.94
CA ASP A 233 -4.88 19.30 7.58
C ASP A 233 -6.11 18.49 7.17
N TYR A 234 -6.23 18.17 5.87
CA TYR A 234 -7.28 17.27 5.38
C TYR A 234 -7.19 15.89 6.05
N ALA A 235 -5.98 15.33 6.14
CA ALA A 235 -5.77 14.03 6.78
C ALA A 235 -6.18 14.06 8.26
N THR A 236 -5.77 15.09 9.00
CA THR A 236 -6.08 15.27 10.42
C THR A 236 -7.59 15.40 10.65
N ASP A 237 -8.26 16.28 9.92
CA ASP A 237 -9.69 16.56 10.08
C ASP A 237 -10.57 15.35 9.78
N ASN A 238 -10.12 14.49 8.86
CA ASN A 238 -10.84 13.28 8.48
C ASN A 238 -10.41 12.04 9.28
N GLY A 239 -9.45 12.17 10.21
CA GLY A 239 -8.85 11.04 10.93
C GLY A 239 -8.24 9.99 9.99
N ALA A 240 -7.71 10.46 8.85
CA ALA A 240 -7.08 9.65 7.83
C ALA A 240 -5.57 9.55 8.07
N THR A 241 -5.01 8.36 7.90
CA THR A 241 -3.57 8.11 8.09
C THR A 241 -2.78 8.20 6.79
N VAL A 242 -3.47 8.27 5.65
CA VAL A 242 -2.88 8.31 4.32
C VAL A 242 -3.63 9.33 3.47
N GLY A 243 -2.91 10.06 2.62
CA GLY A 243 -3.53 10.97 1.66
C GLY A 243 -2.59 11.39 0.54
N ILE A 244 -3.17 11.89 -0.55
CA ILE A 244 -2.48 12.50 -1.68
C ILE A 244 -3.26 13.74 -2.13
N ASN A 245 -2.56 14.73 -2.68
CA ASN A 245 -3.21 15.91 -3.26
C ASN A 245 -4.18 15.53 -4.39
N GLY A 246 -5.14 16.40 -4.69
CA GLY A 246 -6.21 16.09 -5.65
C GLY A 246 -6.03 16.69 -7.05
N THR A 247 -7.08 17.36 -7.52
CA THR A 247 -7.27 17.79 -8.90
C THR A 247 -6.34 18.93 -9.31
N TYR A 248 -6.21 19.15 -10.61
CA TYR A 248 -5.74 20.45 -11.10
C TYR A 248 -6.60 21.58 -10.54
N PHE A 249 -5.96 22.70 -10.26
CA PHE A 249 -6.61 23.93 -9.84
C PHE A 249 -5.81 25.13 -10.34
N CYS A 250 -6.35 26.33 -10.16
CA CYS A 250 -5.71 27.58 -10.58
C CYS A 250 -5.04 28.24 -9.38
N PRO A 251 -3.72 28.07 -9.13
CA PRO A 251 -3.10 28.59 -7.92
C PRO A 251 -3.12 30.12 -7.91
N ALA A 252 -3.36 30.73 -6.74
CA ALA A 252 -3.42 32.17 -6.60
C ALA A 252 -2.12 32.89 -7.02
N GLU A 253 -0.99 32.19 -7.01
CA GLU A 253 0.31 32.74 -7.40
C GLU A 253 0.49 32.87 -8.93
N TYR A 254 -0.38 32.25 -9.72
CA TYR A 254 -0.24 32.24 -11.18
C TYR A 254 -0.99 33.43 -11.80
N PRO A 255 -0.31 34.28 -12.61
CA PRO A 255 -0.96 35.45 -13.21
C PRO A 255 -2.22 35.12 -14.03
N ASP A 256 -2.21 34.00 -14.76
CA ASP A 256 -3.34 33.53 -15.58
C ASP A 256 -4.54 33.03 -14.74
N CYS A 257 -4.35 32.92 -13.42
CA CYS A 257 -5.38 32.57 -12.45
C CYS A 257 -6.03 33.79 -11.78
N ALA A 258 -5.66 35.01 -12.18
CA ALA A 258 -6.32 36.22 -11.71
C ALA A 258 -7.84 36.15 -12.02
N GLY A 259 -8.67 36.35 -11.00
CA GLY A 259 -10.14 36.30 -11.12
C GLY A 259 -10.77 34.91 -11.06
N LYS A 260 -9.97 33.85 -10.95
CA LYS A 260 -10.39 32.45 -10.72
C LYS A 260 -9.44 31.74 -9.76
N SER A 261 -8.91 32.49 -8.80
CA SER A 261 -7.85 32.02 -7.91
C SER A 261 -8.37 30.88 -7.04
N ASN A 262 -7.55 29.85 -6.92
CA ASN A 262 -7.78 28.58 -6.26
C ASN A 262 -8.96 27.73 -6.75
N THR A 263 -9.61 28.11 -7.86
CA THR A 263 -10.70 27.29 -8.42
C THR A 263 -10.17 26.01 -9.05
N PHE A 264 -10.96 24.94 -8.98
CA PHE A 264 -10.76 23.73 -9.76
C PHE A 264 -12.01 23.47 -10.60
N LEU A 265 -11.86 22.81 -11.75
CA LEU A 265 -12.99 22.49 -12.64
C LEU A 265 -13.53 21.07 -12.41
N SER A 266 -12.65 20.14 -12.05
CA SER A 266 -12.99 18.72 -12.00
C SER A 266 -14.04 18.46 -10.91
N PRO A 267 -14.99 17.53 -11.16
CA PRO A 267 -15.95 17.12 -10.15
C PRO A 267 -15.26 16.37 -9.00
N VAL A 268 -15.54 16.79 -7.77
CA VAL A 268 -15.04 16.17 -6.54
C VAL A 268 -16.18 16.00 -5.56
N PHE A 269 -16.41 14.78 -5.10
CA PHE A 269 -17.40 14.51 -4.07
C PHE A 269 -16.82 14.86 -2.70
N ASN A 270 -17.43 15.76 -1.96
CA ASN A 270 -17.08 15.96 -0.56
C ASN A 270 -17.77 14.86 0.28
N SER A 271 -17.00 13.92 0.81
CA SER A 271 -17.51 12.74 1.52
C SER A 271 -18.33 13.10 2.76
N ALA A 272 -17.89 14.11 3.53
CA ALA A 272 -18.57 14.53 4.75
C ALA A 272 -19.88 15.26 4.45
N ALA A 273 -19.85 16.22 3.52
CA ALA A 273 -21.02 17.00 3.11
C ALA A 273 -21.99 16.21 2.22
N ARG A 274 -21.53 15.11 1.62
CA ARG A 274 -22.25 14.29 0.63
C ARG A 274 -22.71 15.06 -0.60
N VAL A 275 -21.90 16.00 -1.05
CA VAL A 275 -22.20 16.85 -2.21
C VAL A 275 -21.09 16.73 -3.24
N MET A 276 -21.48 16.60 -4.51
CA MET A 276 -20.55 16.75 -5.63
C MET A 276 -20.26 18.24 -5.86
N ARG A 277 -19.02 18.67 -5.61
CA ARG A 277 -18.53 19.99 -6.03
C ARG A 277 -18.29 20.01 -7.53
N ASN A 278 -18.56 21.13 -8.18
CA ASN A 278 -18.55 21.24 -9.63
C ASN A 278 -19.43 20.17 -10.32
N ALA A 279 -20.64 19.92 -9.79
CA ALA A 279 -21.51 18.88 -10.32
C ALA A 279 -21.88 19.10 -11.81
N SER A 280 -21.98 20.35 -12.27
CA SER A 280 -22.18 20.67 -13.68
C SER A 280 -21.04 20.18 -14.57
N SER A 281 -19.83 20.04 -14.04
CA SER A 281 -18.67 19.51 -14.77
C SER A 281 -18.77 18.00 -15.03
N LEU A 282 -19.66 17.25 -14.36
CA LEU A 282 -19.82 15.81 -14.61
C LEU A 282 -20.07 15.51 -16.10
N VAL A 283 -20.88 16.33 -16.76
CA VAL A 283 -21.27 16.11 -18.16
C VAL A 283 -20.33 16.76 -19.19
N VAL A 284 -19.39 17.62 -18.77
CA VAL A 284 -18.52 18.38 -19.70
C VAL A 284 -17.01 18.22 -19.47
N HIS A 285 -16.55 17.74 -18.31
CA HIS A 285 -15.12 17.68 -17.98
C HIS A 285 -14.34 16.71 -18.90
N LYS A 286 -14.97 15.61 -19.31
CA LYS A 286 -14.39 14.58 -20.21
C LYS A 286 -13.08 13.92 -19.71
N GLY A 287 -12.71 14.07 -18.45
CA GLY A 287 -11.60 13.30 -17.85
C GLY A 287 -12.07 12.00 -17.21
N PRO A 288 -11.17 11.06 -16.89
CA PRO A 288 -11.49 9.87 -16.11
C PRO A 288 -11.95 10.24 -14.69
N MET A 289 -12.65 9.30 -14.05
CA MET A 289 -13.14 9.46 -12.69
C MET A 289 -13.00 8.17 -11.89
N LEU A 290 -12.43 8.28 -10.69
CA LEU A 290 -12.38 7.20 -9.72
C LEU A 290 -13.43 7.45 -8.65
N ALA A 291 -14.22 6.43 -8.33
CA ALA A 291 -15.24 6.48 -7.29
C ALA A 291 -15.20 5.25 -6.37
N ALA A 292 -15.62 5.43 -5.13
CA ALA A 292 -15.80 4.37 -4.14
C ALA A 292 -17.19 4.47 -3.52
N ALA A 293 -17.84 3.32 -3.29
CA ALA A 293 -19.10 3.19 -2.59
C ALA A 293 -18.90 2.77 -1.13
N GLU A 294 -19.91 3.02 -0.29
CA GLU A 294 -19.88 2.68 1.14
C GLU A 294 -19.79 1.17 1.40
N ASP A 295 -20.25 0.35 0.46
CA ASP A 295 -20.14 -1.11 0.52
C ASP A 295 -18.76 -1.65 0.10
N GLY A 296 -17.83 -0.76 -0.23
CA GLY A 296 -16.45 -1.09 -0.61
C GLY A 296 -16.23 -1.33 -2.10
N ARG A 297 -17.27 -1.30 -2.95
CA ARG A 297 -17.09 -1.34 -4.41
C ARG A 297 -16.36 -0.08 -4.89
N THR A 298 -15.51 -0.25 -5.90
CA THR A 298 -14.75 0.83 -6.54
C THR A 298 -15.03 0.84 -8.03
N PHE A 299 -15.06 2.02 -8.62
CA PHE A 299 -15.41 2.24 -10.02
C PHE A 299 -14.35 3.13 -10.68
N PHE A 300 -13.98 2.78 -11.90
CA PHE A 300 -13.21 3.65 -12.79
C PHE A 300 -14.05 3.94 -14.02
N PHE A 301 -14.21 5.22 -14.34
CA PHE A 301 -14.95 5.66 -15.50
C PHE A 301 -13.98 6.31 -16.47
N HIS A 302 -14.04 5.92 -17.75
CA HIS A 302 -13.25 6.53 -18.82
C HIS A 302 -13.55 8.04 -18.89
N ARG A 303 -14.82 8.43 -18.73
CA ARG A 303 -15.26 9.83 -18.68
C ARG A 303 -16.16 10.11 -17.50
N THR A 304 -16.11 11.35 -16.99
CA THR A 304 -17.04 11.86 -15.97
C THR A 304 -18.51 11.71 -16.35
N ALA A 305 -18.84 11.69 -17.65
CA ALA A 305 -20.21 11.48 -18.12
C ALA A 305 -20.71 10.05 -17.86
N ASP A 306 -19.80 9.06 -17.85
CA ASP A 306 -20.12 7.65 -17.61
C ASP A 306 -20.45 7.37 -16.13
N PHE A 307 -19.97 8.23 -15.22
CA PHE A 307 -20.40 8.23 -13.81
C PHE A 307 -21.89 8.61 -13.65
N GLY A 308 -22.40 9.44 -14.57
CA GLY A 308 -23.76 10.00 -14.53
C GLY A 308 -23.79 11.50 -14.28
N SER A 309 -24.98 12.11 -14.44
CA SER A 309 -25.18 13.57 -14.33
C SER A 309 -25.32 14.07 -12.89
N SER A 310 -25.41 13.17 -11.90
CA SER A 310 -25.51 13.50 -10.48
C SER A 310 -25.15 12.31 -9.60
N VAL A 311 -24.97 12.56 -8.29
CA VAL A 311 -24.80 11.50 -7.30
C VAL A 311 -26.00 10.55 -7.31
N SER A 312 -27.23 11.06 -7.37
CA SER A 312 -28.43 10.22 -7.40
C SER A 312 -28.51 9.34 -8.66
N ALA A 313 -28.01 9.82 -9.81
CA ALA A 313 -27.96 9.05 -11.03
C ALA A 313 -26.97 7.88 -10.89
N PHE A 314 -25.78 8.13 -10.33
CA PHE A 314 -24.81 7.08 -9.99
C PHE A 314 -25.42 6.04 -9.04
N GLU A 315 -26.02 6.49 -7.94
CA GLU A 315 -26.54 5.58 -6.90
C GLU A 315 -27.68 4.69 -7.45
N ALA A 316 -28.54 5.26 -8.30
CA ALA A 316 -29.60 4.52 -8.98
C ALA A 316 -29.06 3.51 -10.00
N ALA A 317 -28.04 3.88 -10.79
CA ALA A 317 -27.46 3.01 -11.81
C ALA A 317 -26.67 1.83 -11.23
N HIS A 318 -26.01 2.03 -10.10
CA HIS A 318 -25.11 1.02 -9.51
C HIS A 318 -25.67 0.32 -8.27
N GLY A 319 -26.81 0.79 -7.73
CA GLY A 319 -27.37 0.28 -6.48
C GLY A 319 -26.38 0.37 -5.33
N ALA A 320 -25.61 1.45 -5.29
CA ALA A 320 -24.50 1.65 -4.35
C ALA A 320 -24.53 3.09 -3.86
N ARG A 321 -24.38 3.30 -2.55
CA ARG A 321 -24.29 4.65 -1.98
C ARG A 321 -22.87 5.18 -2.13
N LEU A 322 -22.72 6.38 -2.69
CA LEU A 322 -21.40 6.96 -2.98
C LEU A 322 -20.68 7.35 -1.68
N ALA A 323 -19.41 7.00 -1.55
CA ALA A 323 -18.56 7.35 -0.40
C ALA A 323 -17.50 8.40 -0.75
N ALA A 324 -16.86 8.27 -1.90
CA ALA A 324 -15.81 9.17 -2.38
C ALA A 324 -15.79 9.17 -3.90
N ALA A 325 -15.39 10.30 -4.50
CA ALA A 325 -15.28 10.41 -5.95
C ALA A 325 -14.43 11.62 -6.33
N LEU A 326 -13.53 11.43 -7.29
CA LEU A 326 -12.75 12.52 -7.85
C LEU A 326 -12.43 12.22 -9.31
N ALA A 327 -12.60 13.22 -10.16
CA ALA A 327 -12.10 13.20 -11.52
C ALA A 327 -10.87 14.10 -11.64
N ASN A 328 -10.01 13.77 -12.59
CA ASN A 328 -8.97 14.67 -13.08
C ASN A 328 -8.57 14.21 -14.48
N TYR A 329 -7.49 14.75 -15.04
CA TYR A 329 -7.05 14.46 -16.40
C TYR A 329 -5.52 14.28 -16.43
N PRO A 330 -4.95 13.50 -17.37
CA PRO A 330 -5.60 12.52 -18.26
C PRO A 330 -5.85 11.16 -17.59
N SER A 331 -6.50 10.27 -18.33
CA SER A 331 -6.43 8.83 -18.04
C SER A 331 -5.03 8.29 -18.33
N LEU A 332 -4.52 7.42 -17.46
CA LEU A 332 -3.17 6.87 -17.57
C LEU A 332 -3.21 5.42 -18.04
N VAL A 333 -3.94 4.59 -17.30
CA VAL A 333 -4.08 3.15 -17.53
C VAL A 333 -5.56 2.80 -17.38
N GLU A 334 -6.08 2.00 -18.30
CA GLU A 334 -7.44 1.44 -18.26
C GLU A 334 -7.37 -0.04 -18.61
N ASP A 335 -8.01 -0.89 -17.80
CA ASP A 335 -8.01 -2.34 -17.95
C ASP A 335 -6.62 -2.97 -18.17
N GLY A 336 -5.61 -2.41 -17.50
CA GLY A 336 -4.21 -2.84 -17.57
C GLY A 336 -3.45 -2.34 -18.81
N VAL A 337 -4.07 -1.53 -19.66
CA VAL A 337 -3.48 -0.96 -20.88
C VAL A 337 -3.18 0.53 -20.67
N ILE A 338 -1.98 0.97 -21.08
CA ILE A 338 -1.64 2.40 -21.08
C ILE A 338 -2.47 3.10 -22.18
N VAL A 339 -3.26 4.10 -21.78
CA VAL A 339 -4.16 4.84 -22.70
C VAL A 339 -3.82 6.33 -22.82
N VAL A 340 -2.88 6.84 -22.03
CA VAL A 340 -2.57 8.28 -21.96
C VAL A 340 -2.30 8.96 -23.31
N GLU A 341 -1.73 8.25 -24.28
CA GLU A 341 -1.43 8.80 -25.60
C GLU A 341 -2.66 8.96 -26.52
N SER A 342 -3.79 8.31 -26.19
CA SER A 342 -5.06 8.43 -26.93
C SER A 342 -5.96 9.56 -26.42
N GLU A 343 -5.56 10.21 -25.33
CA GLU A 343 -6.36 11.23 -24.65
C GLU A 343 -6.40 12.54 -25.46
N GLU A 344 -7.59 12.98 -25.89
CA GLU A 344 -7.78 14.07 -26.89
C GLU A 344 -7.13 15.42 -26.52
N ARG A 345 -7.04 15.70 -25.23
CA ARG A 345 -6.54 16.95 -24.62
C ARG A 345 -5.17 16.76 -23.98
N LEU A 346 -4.44 15.68 -24.32
CA LEU A 346 -3.13 15.39 -23.73
C LEU A 346 -2.16 16.57 -23.84
N SER A 347 -2.22 17.36 -24.91
CA SER A 347 -1.39 18.55 -25.09
C SER A 347 -1.56 19.59 -23.97
N GLU A 348 -2.73 19.66 -23.32
CA GLU A 348 -2.99 20.56 -22.18
C GLU A 348 -2.21 20.18 -20.91
N THR A 349 -1.60 18.99 -20.88
CA THR A 349 -0.90 18.43 -19.71
C THR A 349 0.61 18.71 -19.73
N ASN A 350 1.09 19.42 -20.76
CA ASN A 350 2.50 19.55 -21.10
C ASN A 350 3.19 18.17 -21.15
N PRO A 351 2.76 17.29 -22.08
CA PRO A 351 3.07 15.86 -22.02
C PRO A 351 4.55 15.54 -22.28
N THR A 352 5.32 16.47 -22.83
CA THR A 352 6.77 16.34 -23.04
C THR A 352 7.60 16.90 -21.90
N VAL A 353 6.98 17.61 -20.94
CA VAL A 353 7.69 18.25 -19.84
C VAL A 353 7.87 17.24 -18.71
N SER A 354 9.13 17.02 -18.33
CA SER A 354 9.47 16.23 -17.15
C SER A 354 9.34 17.07 -15.88
N GLY A 355 8.87 16.47 -14.79
CA GLY A 355 8.71 17.13 -13.49
C GLY A 355 8.26 16.17 -12.40
N VAL A 356 7.79 16.73 -11.29
CA VAL A 356 7.10 15.95 -10.25
C VAL A 356 5.68 15.68 -10.72
N ARG A 357 5.26 14.43 -10.75
CA ARG A 357 3.93 13.99 -11.18
C ARG A 357 3.27 13.21 -10.06
N ALA A 358 1.95 13.30 -9.95
CA ALA A 358 1.18 12.56 -8.96
C ALA A 358 0.07 11.74 -9.65
N ALA A 359 -0.23 10.57 -9.12
CA ALA A 359 -1.29 9.71 -9.61
C ALA A 359 -1.99 8.97 -8.49
N ILE A 360 -3.24 8.61 -8.74
CA ILE A 360 -3.92 7.54 -8.03
C ILE A 360 -4.31 6.45 -9.04
N GLY A 361 -4.11 5.21 -8.63
CA GLY A 361 -4.57 4.06 -9.40
C GLY A 361 -5.07 2.95 -8.49
N MET A 362 -5.57 1.90 -9.11
CA MET A 362 -6.07 0.74 -8.43
C MET A 362 -5.98 -0.52 -9.30
N ASN A 363 -6.04 -1.66 -8.64
CA ASN A 363 -6.44 -2.94 -9.22
C ASN A 363 -7.56 -3.56 -8.36
N ASP A 364 -7.89 -4.83 -8.54
CA ASP A 364 -8.98 -5.47 -7.81
C ASP A 364 -8.81 -5.44 -6.28
N ARG A 365 -7.56 -5.43 -5.80
CA ARG A 365 -7.23 -5.56 -4.37
C ARG A 365 -6.72 -4.28 -3.73
N SER A 366 -6.06 -3.42 -4.51
CA SER A 366 -5.24 -2.34 -3.96
C SER A 366 -5.53 -0.98 -4.60
N PHE A 367 -5.32 0.07 -3.83
CA PHE A 367 -5.06 1.43 -4.31
C PHE A 367 -3.54 1.69 -4.34
N PHE A 368 -3.11 2.52 -5.27
CA PHE A 368 -1.74 3.00 -5.42
C PHE A 368 -1.75 4.53 -5.45
N LEU A 369 -1.07 5.17 -4.51
CA LEU A 369 -0.87 6.62 -4.47
C LEU A 369 0.60 6.87 -4.77
N VAL A 370 0.88 7.61 -5.83
CA VAL A 370 2.23 7.70 -6.38
C VAL A 370 2.61 9.15 -6.60
N VAL A 371 3.81 9.51 -6.16
CA VAL A 371 4.53 10.70 -6.58
C VAL A 371 5.78 10.23 -7.33
N ALA A 372 5.92 10.63 -8.59
CA ALA A 372 7.06 10.27 -9.45
C ALA A 372 7.88 11.52 -9.77
N HIS A 373 9.20 11.38 -9.76
CA HIS A 373 10.14 12.47 -10.02
C HIS A 373 10.75 12.36 -11.41
N GLN A 374 11.04 13.52 -12.00
CA GLN A 374 11.63 13.62 -13.33
C GLN A 374 10.85 12.83 -14.40
N ALA A 375 9.52 12.76 -14.24
CA ALA A 375 8.64 12.02 -15.11
C ALA A 375 7.77 12.96 -15.97
N THR A 376 7.54 12.59 -17.23
CA THR A 376 6.41 13.11 -18.00
C THR A 376 5.11 12.42 -17.56
N VAL A 377 3.95 12.93 -18.02
CA VAL A 377 2.66 12.24 -17.76
C VAL A 377 2.61 10.86 -18.41
N THR A 378 3.27 10.69 -19.56
CA THR A 378 3.36 9.40 -20.24
C THR A 378 4.27 8.41 -19.50
N ASP A 379 5.36 8.91 -18.92
CA ASP A 379 6.24 8.08 -18.07
C ASP A 379 5.50 7.64 -16.80
N LEU A 380 4.70 8.53 -16.20
CA LEU A 380 3.86 8.21 -15.05
C LEU A 380 2.87 7.08 -15.37
N ALA A 381 2.29 7.02 -16.59
CA ALA A 381 1.44 5.91 -16.99
C ALA A 381 2.19 4.56 -16.99
N SER A 382 3.42 4.54 -17.52
CA SER A 382 4.27 3.34 -17.46
C SER A 382 4.63 2.94 -16.03
N VAL A 383 4.95 3.91 -15.16
CA VAL A 383 5.18 3.67 -13.73
C VAL A 383 3.96 3.02 -13.07
N MET A 384 2.77 3.56 -13.29
CA MET A 384 1.53 3.02 -12.70
C MET A 384 1.26 1.58 -13.16
N GLN A 385 1.49 1.27 -14.44
CA GLN A 385 1.34 -0.09 -14.96
C GLN A 385 2.34 -1.07 -14.32
N GLU A 386 3.62 -0.69 -14.22
CA GLU A 386 4.67 -1.53 -13.57
C GLU A 386 4.41 -1.75 -12.07
N LEU A 387 3.76 -0.79 -11.40
CA LEU A 387 3.31 -0.93 -10.02
C LEU A 387 2.10 -1.87 -9.88
N GLY A 388 1.48 -2.30 -10.98
CA GLY A 388 0.35 -3.22 -11.02
C GLY A 388 -1.02 -2.55 -10.93
N ALA A 389 -1.12 -1.26 -11.25
CA ALA A 389 -2.41 -0.61 -11.43
C ALA A 389 -3.05 -1.07 -12.74
N THR A 390 -4.30 -1.53 -12.68
CA THR A 390 -5.10 -1.82 -13.89
C THR A 390 -5.87 -0.59 -14.34
N ASN A 391 -6.18 0.33 -13.42
CA ASN A 391 -6.83 1.60 -13.72
C ASN A 391 -6.10 2.72 -12.99
N ALA A 392 -5.79 3.83 -13.67
CA ALA A 392 -5.09 4.96 -13.06
C ALA A 392 -5.42 6.28 -13.76
N LEU A 393 -5.48 7.35 -12.97
CA LEU A 393 -5.61 8.72 -13.48
C LEU A 393 -4.54 9.63 -12.86
N ASN A 394 -4.17 10.66 -13.61
CA ASN A 394 -3.21 11.66 -13.19
C ASN A 394 -3.85 12.65 -12.19
N LEU A 395 -3.06 13.16 -11.24
CA LEU A 395 -3.42 14.19 -10.26
C LEU A 395 -2.60 15.47 -10.52
N ASP A 396 -2.87 16.54 -9.76
CA ASP A 396 -2.04 17.74 -9.87
C ASP A 396 -0.60 17.45 -9.44
N GLY A 397 0.36 17.97 -10.20
CA GLY A 397 1.78 17.68 -10.03
C GLY A 397 2.57 18.89 -9.54
N GLY A 398 3.86 18.90 -9.84
CA GLY A 398 4.76 20.02 -9.57
C GLY A 398 4.70 20.46 -8.11
N GLY A 399 4.52 21.76 -7.89
CA GLY A 399 4.45 22.33 -6.55
C GLY A 399 3.22 21.91 -5.72
N SER A 400 2.24 21.23 -6.29
CA SER A 400 1.06 20.72 -5.58
C SER A 400 1.23 19.28 -5.09
N ALA A 401 2.20 18.55 -5.64
CA ALA A 401 2.42 17.15 -5.31
C ALA A 401 2.77 16.97 -3.82
N ALA A 402 1.95 16.19 -3.13
CA ALA A 402 2.15 15.86 -1.73
C ALA A 402 1.58 14.47 -1.43
N LEU A 403 2.29 13.70 -0.62
CA LEU A 403 1.92 12.35 -0.19
C LEU A 403 2.11 12.24 1.32
N TRP A 404 1.02 11.87 2.01
CA TRP A 404 0.96 11.71 3.45
C TRP A 404 0.78 10.23 3.80
N TYR A 405 1.59 9.70 4.72
CA TYR A 405 1.50 8.31 5.17
C TYR A 405 2.01 8.18 6.61
N ASP A 406 1.21 7.52 7.45
CA ASP A 406 1.48 7.25 8.87
C ASP A 406 1.88 8.52 9.63
N ASN A 407 1.04 9.56 9.50
CA ASN A 407 1.18 10.86 10.17
C ASN A 407 2.44 11.67 9.80
N GLY A 408 2.98 11.45 8.60
CA GLY A 408 4.07 12.26 8.08
C GLY A 408 4.07 12.38 6.56
N TYR A 409 4.67 13.47 6.06
CA TYR A 409 4.92 13.64 4.63
C TYR A 409 5.98 12.66 4.15
N LYS A 410 5.67 11.97 3.06
CA LYS A 410 6.61 11.16 2.28
C LYS A 410 7.06 11.88 1.02
N ALA A 411 6.20 12.72 0.47
CA ALA A 411 6.51 13.75 -0.51
C ALA A 411 5.74 15.02 -0.14
N GLY A 412 6.29 16.20 -0.44
CA GLY A 412 5.66 17.49 -0.10
C GLY A 412 6.48 18.32 0.90
N PRO A 413 5.87 19.25 1.66
CA PRO A 413 4.43 19.37 1.91
C PRO A 413 3.60 19.91 0.72
N GLY A 414 4.25 20.39 -0.33
CA GLY A 414 3.60 21.02 -1.47
C GLY A 414 2.99 22.39 -1.11
N ARG A 415 2.22 22.97 -2.02
CA ARG A 415 1.39 24.14 -1.78
C ARG A 415 0.05 23.75 -1.15
N HIS A 416 -0.70 24.75 -0.69
CA HIS A 416 -2.06 24.52 -0.24
C HIS A 416 -2.95 24.16 -1.43
N VAL A 417 -3.78 23.13 -1.29
CA VAL A 417 -4.64 22.60 -2.36
C VAL A 417 -6.12 22.68 -1.99
N PRO A 418 -7.03 22.85 -2.98
CA PRO A 418 -8.46 23.02 -2.71
C PRO A 418 -9.20 21.71 -2.46
N ASN A 419 -8.57 20.56 -2.74
CA ASN A 419 -9.12 19.25 -2.48
C ASN A 419 -8.03 18.18 -2.35
N ALA A 420 -8.39 17.05 -1.75
CA ALA A 420 -7.49 15.94 -1.48
C ALA A 420 -8.21 14.58 -1.54
N ILE A 421 -7.43 13.52 -1.73
CA ILE A 421 -7.86 12.14 -1.60
C ILE A 421 -7.21 11.56 -0.35
N LEU A 422 -8.00 10.96 0.53
CA LEU A 422 -7.57 10.47 1.83
C LEU A 422 -8.04 9.03 2.03
N PHE A 423 -7.36 8.32 2.93
CA PHE A 423 -7.72 6.97 3.31
C PHE A 423 -7.69 6.79 4.82
N LYS A 424 -8.78 6.23 5.33
CA LYS A 424 -8.97 5.90 6.75
C LYS A 424 -9.11 4.39 6.90
N LYS A 425 -8.47 3.82 7.93
CA LYS A 425 -8.60 2.39 8.25
C LYS A 425 -10.07 2.07 8.64
N LYS A 426 -10.59 0.95 8.13
CA LYS A 426 -11.98 0.47 8.37
C LYS A 426 -12.16 -0.12 9.76
#